data_AF-A0A928Z001-F1
#
_entry.id   AF-A0A928Z001-F1
#
_cell.length_a   1.000
_cell.length_b   1.000
_cell.length_c   1.000
_cell.angle_alpha   90.00
_cell.angle_beta   90.00
_cell.angle_gamma   90.00
#
_symmetry.space_group_name_H-M   'P 1'
#
loop_
_entity.id
_entity.type
_entity.pdbx_description
1 polymer ?
#
loop_
_entity_poly.entity_id
_entity_poly.type
_entity_poly.pdbx_seq_one_letter_code
_entity_poly.pdbx_strand_id
1 'polypeptide(L)' 'EAVAIVDSTRNEVEELEKQVQQLSDRLLAGVGFEYGKDSQEYKTAGGVRTSDRVRKSIKTRIKNATASEVTEKAETN' A
#
# COMPACT_ATOMS: atom_id res chain seq x y z
N GLU A 1 37.59 6.20 8.95
CA GLU A 1 37.45 6.43 7.50
C GLU A 1 36.34 5.57 6.89
N ALA A 2 36.37 4.24 7.04
CA ALA A 2 35.32 3.36 6.50
C ALA A 2 33.89 3.70 6.99
N VAL A 3 33.72 4.05 8.26
CA VAL A 3 32.40 4.41 8.83
C VAL A 3 31.83 5.67 8.17
N ALA A 4 32.66 6.70 7.94
CA ALA A 4 32.22 7.93 7.30
C ALA A 4 31.79 7.72 5.83
N ILE A 5 32.45 6.81 5.12
CA ILE A 5 32.07 6.42 3.75
C ILE A 5 30.74 5.67 3.77
N VAL A 6 30.55 4.74 4.71
CA VAL A 6 29.27 4.02 4.87
C VAL A 6 28.15 5.01 5.17
N ASP A 7 28.35 5.94 6.09
CA ASP A 7 27.35 6.96 6.44
C ASP A 7 27.02 7.86 5.23
N SER A 8 28.02 8.29 4.45
CA SER A 8 27.76 9.09 3.25
C SER A 8 26.98 8.32 2.19
N THR A 9 27.34 7.06 1.94
CA THR A 9 26.63 6.21 0.96
C THR A 9 25.20 5.92 1.39
N ARG A 10 24.97 5.75 2.69
CA ARG A 10 23.62 5.58 3.23
C ARG A 10 22.74 6.79 2.96
N ASN A 11 23.25 7.99 3.25
CA ASN A 11 22.50 9.23 3.03
C ASN A 11 22.17 9.44 1.54
N GLU A 12 23.10 9.08 0.65
CA GLU A 12 22.88 9.15 -0.79
C GLU A 12 21.76 8.18 -1.25
N VAL A 13 21.77 6.95 -0.74
CA VAL A 13 20.70 5.96 -1.02
C VAL A 13 19.34 6.47 -0.51
N GLU A 14 19.27 6.99 0.71
CA GLU A 14 18.03 7.53 1.27
C GLU A 14 17.46 8.68 0.42
N GLU A 15 18.33 9.56 -0.10
CA GLU A 15 17.88 10.65 -0.99
C GLU A 15 17.42 10.13 -2.35
N LEU A 16 18.09 9.13 -2.92
CA LEU A 16 17.66 8.49 -4.17
C LEU A 16 16.32 7.77 -4.01
N GLU A 17 16.12 7.05 -2.90
CA GLU A 17 14.84 6.41 -2.57
C GLU A 17 13.70 7.44 -2.48
N LYS A 18 13.98 8.59 -1.84
CA LYS A 18 13.01 9.68 -1.75
C LYS A 18 12.68 10.27 -3.12
N GLN A 19 13.64 10.42 -4.02
CA GLN A 19 13.40 10.89 -5.39
C GLN A 19 12.52 9.89 -6.17
N VAL A 20 12.81 8.60 -6.06
CA VAL A 20 11.99 7.54 -6.69
C VAL A 20 10.57 7.55 -6.13
N GLN A 21 10.40 7.73 -4.83
CA GLN A 21 9.08 7.84 -4.20
C GLN A 21 8.30 9.02 -4.76
N GLN A 22 8.91 10.21 -4.83
CA GLN A 22 8.26 11.40 -5.36
C GLN A 22 7.86 11.27 -6.83
N LEU A 23 8.70 10.64 -7.66
CA LEU A 23 8.38 10.37 -9.05
C LEU A 23 7.22 9.38 -9.19
N SER A 24 7.23 8.33 -8.38
CA SER A 24 6.16 7.32 -8.36
C SER A 24 4.82 7.92 -7.93
N ASP A 25 4.83 8.80 -6.93
CA ASP A 25 3.62 9.50 -6.48
C ASP A 25 3.06 10.42 -7.59
N ARG A 26 3.93 11.13 -8.31
CA ARG A 26 3.52 11.97 -9.44
C ARG A 26 2.97 11.16 -10.59
N LEU A 27 3.61 10.03 -10.93
CA LEU A 27 3.13 9.11 -11.96
C LEU A 27 1.73 8.59 -11.61
N LEU A 28 1.55 8.09 -10.39
CA LEU A 28 0.26 7.55 -9.95
C LEU A 28 -0.82 8.62 -9.89
N ALA A 29 -0.48 9.84 -9.45
CA ALA A 29 -1.39 10.98 -9.47
C ALA A 29 -1.79 11.40 -10.89
N GLY A 30 -0.82 11.46 -11.82
CA GLY A 30 -1.07 11.78 -13.22
C GLY A 30 -1.98 10.77 -13.90
N VAL A 31 -1.68 9.47 -13.76
CA VAL A 31 -2.51 8.39 -14.32
C VAL A 31 -3.91 8.39 -13.69
N GLY A 32 -4.00 8.62 -12.38
CA GLY A 32 -5.27 8.72 -11.68
C GLY A 32 -6.09 9.95 -12.07
N PHE A 33 -5.44 11.03 -12.49
CA PHE A 33 -6.09 12.24 -13.00
C PHE A 33 -6.62 12.05 -14.43
N GLU A 34 -5.84 11.41 -15.31
CA GLU A 34 -6.17 11.24 -16.72
C GLU A 34 -7.19 10.12 -16.97
N TYR A 35 -6.97 8.94 -16.40
CA TYR A 35 -7.81 7.75 -16.65
C TYR A 35 -8.81 7.48 -15.52
N GLY A 36 -8.64 8.15 -14.37
CA GLY A 36 -9.43 7.90 -13.16
C GLY A 36 -8.87 6.77 -12.29
N LYS A 37 -9.24 6.79 -11.01
CA LYS A 37 -8.72 5.86 -9.98
C LYS A 37 -9.29 4.44 -10.04
N ASP A 38 -10.24 4.17 -10.93
CA ASP A 38 -10.83 2.83 -11.13
C ASP A 38 -10.36 2.16 -12.43
N SER A 39 -9.51 2.85 -13.20
CA SER A 39 -9.04 2.44 -14.52
C SER A 39 -8.02 1.29 -14.46
N GLN A 40 -7.75 0.62 -15.59
CA GLN A 40 -6.73 -0.44 -15.64
C GLN A 40 -5.33 0.19 -15.56
N GLU A 41 -5.17 1.36 -16.14
CA GLU A 41 -3.98 2.18 -16.18
C GLU A 41 -3.53 2.54 -14.77
N TYR A 42 -4.46 2.94 -13.91
CA TYR A 42 -4.18 3.22 -12.50
C TYR A 42 -3.67 1.98 -11.76
N LYS A 43 -4.16 0.78 -12.12
CA LYS A 43 -3.68 -0.49 -11.56
C LYS A 43 -2.28 -0.84 -12.08
N THR A 44 -2.04 -0.67 -13.37
CA THR A 44 -0.73 -0.91 -14.01
C THR A 44 0.34 0.04 -13.48
N ALA A 45 -0.03 1.27 -13.13
CA ALA A 45 0.85 2.24 -12.47
C ALA A 45 1.18 1.88 -11.00
N GLY A 46 0.66 0.77 -10.47
CA GLY A 46 0.90 0.31 -9.10
C GLY A 46 -0.17 0.75 -8.09
N GLY A 47 -1.24 1.42 -8.54
CA GLY A 47 -2.36 1.79 -7.70
C GLY A 47 -3.34 0.65 -7.43
N VAL A 48 -4.15 0.79 -6.38
CA VAL A 48 -5.30 -0.09 -6.12
C VAL A 48 -6.58 0.63 -6.56
N ARG A 49 -7.32 0.00 -7.46
CA ARG A 49 -8.60 0.51 -7.95
C ARG A 49 -9.59 0.76 -6.82
N THR A 50 -10.46 1.74 -6.99
CA THR A 50 -11.48 2.06 -5.99
C THR A 50 -12.46 0.91 -5.75
N SER A 51 -12.81 0.17 -6.79
CA SER A 51 -13.62 -1.04 -6.76
C SER A 51 -12.94 -2.21 -6.06
N ASP A 52 -11.65 -2.44 -6.35
CA ASP A 52 -10.86 -3.53 -5.76
C ASP A 52 -10.41 -3.23 -4.30
N ARG A 53 -10.51 -1.97 -3.85
CA ARG A 53 -10.00 -1.56 -2.55
C ARG A 53 -10.91 -2.05 -1.40
N VAL A 54 -10.39 -2.99 -0.62
CA VAL A 54 -11.03 -3.42 0.64
C VAL A 54 -10.97 -2.29 1.68
N ARG A 55 -12.13 -1.67 1.95
CA ARG A 55 -12.25 -0.58 2.95
C ARG A 55 -12.00 -1.13 4.36
N LYS A 56 -11.35 -0.32 5.22
CA LYS A 56 -11.04 -0.69 6.61
C LYS A 56 -12.27 -1.15 7.39
N SER A 57 -13.42 -0.50 7.20
CA SER A 57 -14.68 -0.89 7.84
C SER A 57 -15.14 -2.31 7.44
N ILE A 58 -14.97 -2.68 6.18
CA ILE A 58 -15.27 -4.02 5.68
C ILE A 58 -14.29 -5.03 6.29
N LYS A 59 -12.99 -4.72 6.34
CA LYS A 59 -11.99 -5.57 7.00
C LYS A 59 -12.34 -5.82 8.47
N THR A 60 -12.72 -4.80 9.23
CA THR A 60 -13.10 -4.93 10.64
C THR A 60 -14.34 -5.80 10.80
N ARG A 61 -15.37 -5.61 9.96
CA ARG A 61 -16.59 -6.43 9.98
C ARG A 61 -16.31 -7.89 9.67
N ILE A 62 -15.52 -8.17 8.64
CA ILE A 62 -15.13 -9.53 8.27
C ILE A 62 -14.35 -10.17 9.42
N LYS A 63 -13.35 -9.46 9.98
CA LYS A 63 -12.56 -9.94 11.12
C LYS A 63 -13.44 -10.30 12.32
N ASN A 64 -14.40 -9.43 12.66
CA ASN A 64 -15.30 -9.68 13.77
C ASN A 64 -16.23 -10.86 13.47
N ALA A 65 -16.81 -10.94 12.28
CA ALA A 65 -17.66 -12.06 11.87
C ALA A 65 -16.89 -13.40 11.93
N THR A 66 -15.65 -13.44 11.43
CA THR A 66 -14.80 -14.64 11.53
C THR A 66 -14.42 -14.98 12.96
N ALA A 67 -14.28 -13.99 13.86
CA ALA A 67 -14.01 -14.23 15.27
C ALA A 67 -15.23 -14.82 15.98
N SER A 68 -16.44 -14.33 15.67
CA SER A 68 -17.72 -14.86 16.18
C SER A 68 -17.94 -16.32 15.77
N GLU A 69 -17.69 -16.64 14.50
CA GLU A 69 -17.83 -18.01 13.99
C GLU A 69 -16.84 -19.00 14.62
N VAL A 70 -15.66 -18.52 15.04
CA VAL A 70 -14.65 -19.33 15.73
C VAL A 70 -15.02 -19.57 17.19
N THR A 71 -15.63 -18.58 17.87
CA THR A 71 -16.10 -18.75 19.25
C THR A 71 -17.33 -19.65 19.34
N GLU A 72 -18.28 -19.55 18.42
CA GLU A 72 -19.49 -20.40 18.40
C GLU A 72 -19.17 -21.89 18.13
N LYS A 73 -18.12 -22.17 17.35
CA LYS A 73 -17.64 -23.55 17.08
C LYS A 73 -16.82 -24.15 18.22
N ALA A 74 -16.34 -23.34 19.16
CA ALA A 74 -15.58 -23.80 20.32
C ALA A 74 -16.49 -24.16 21.52
N GLU A 75 -17.69 -23.58 21.60
CA GLU A 75 -18.66 -23.82 22.68
C GLU A 75 -19.60 -25.00 22.41
N THR A 76 -19.52 -25.63 21.23
CA THR A 76 -20.37 -26.75 20.78
C THR A 76 -19.70 -28.13 20.85
N ASN A 77 -18.54 -28.27 21.51
CA ASN A 77 -17.88 -29.55 21.82
C ASN A 77 -17.72 -29.78 23.32
#